data_AF-A0A6L6IR57-F1
#
_entry.id   AF-A0A6L6IR57-F1
#
_cell.length_a   1.000
_cell.length_b   1.000
_cell.length_c   1.000
_cell.angle_alpha   90.00
_cell.angle_beta   90.00
_cell.angle_gamma   90.00
#
_symmetry.space_group_name_H-M   'P 1'
#
loop_
_entity.id
_entity.type
_entity.pdbx_description
1 polymer ?
#
loop_
_entity_poly.entity_id
_entity_poly.type
_entity_poly.pdbx_seq_one_letter_code
_entity_poly.pdbx_strand_id
1 'polypeptide(L)'
;LWPGRVLEVTGAEAAEFGRGVVVTEVRSRARRDRSFEAEFAGIPDSVEYGFRPQPGRRPVMAGTLPARVTSTTENDLYGHIDKEGRYRVNMLFDRAEWERGFESLWVRQSRPYAGDTYGLHLPLLAGTEVAIGFEDGNPDRPYIAGVLHDSAHPDLVTIKNYR
;
A
#
# COMPACT_ATOMS: atom_id res chain seq x y z
N LEU A 1 -22.46 16.49 -21.82
CA LEU A 1 -21.99 15.08 -21.86
C LEU A 1 -20.73 15.00 -21.03
N TRP A 2 -20.67 14.10 -20.04
CA TRP A 2 -19.47 13.87 -19.22
C TRP A 2 -19.33 12.38 -18.91
N PRO A 3 -18.11 11.87 -18.67
CA PRO A 3 -17.88 10.50 -18.22
C PRO A 3 -18.61 10.20 -16.89
N GLY A 4 -19.19 9.01 -16.77
CA GLY A 4 -19.99 8.58 -15.62
C GLY A 4 -21.49 8.87 -15.73
N ARG A 5 -21.94 9.54 -16.79
CA ARG A 5 -23.38 9.72 -17.07
C ARG A 5 -23.94 8.52 -17.82
N VAL A 6 -25.15 8.09 -17.47
CA VAL A 6 -25.93 7.12 -18.26
C VAL A 6 -26.75 7.88 -19.31
N LEU A 7 -26.69 7.42 -20.56
CA LEU A 7 -27.47 7.95 -21.67
C LEU A 7 -28.49 6.91 -22.11
N GLU A 8 -29.73 7.34 -22.27
CA GLU A 8 -30.71 6.56 -23.04
C GLU A 8 -30.45 6.80 -24.52
N VAL A 9 -30.24 5.72 -25.27
CA VAL A 9 -30.00 5.78 -26.71
C VAL A 9 -31.25 5.29 -27.43
N THR A 10 -31.78 6.11 -28.33
CA THR A 10 -32.96 5.79 -29.15
C THR A 10 -32.54 5.55 -30.60
N GLY A 11 -32.94 4.41 -31.19
CA GLY A 11 -32.60 4.04 -32.58
C GLY A 11 -32.60 2.53 -32.80
N ALA A 12 -32.78 2.09 -34.05
CA ALA A 12 -32.85 0.66 -34.39
C ALA A 12 -31.57 -0.12 -34.06
N GLU A 13 -30.41 0.54 -34.12
CA GLU A 13 -29.09 -0.02 -33.76
C GLU A 13 -28.81 0.02 -32.25
N ALA A 14 -29.69 0.66 -31.46
CA ALA A 14 -29.52 0.82 -30.01
C ALA A 14 -30.18 -0.30 -29.18
N ALA A 15 -30.80 -1.29 -29.84
CA ALA A 15 -31.50 -2.38 -29.16
C ALA A 15 -30.59 -3.20 -28.23
N GLU A 16 -29.30 -3.32 -28.55
CA GLU A 16 -28.29 -4.00 -27.72
C GLU A 16 -27.95 -3.21 -26.44
N PHE A 17 -28.24 -1.92 -26.38
CA PHE A 17 -27.98 -1.03 -25.25
C PHE A 17 -29.25 -0.73 -24.45
N GLY A 18 -30.21 -1.66 -24.40
CA GLY A 18 -31.59 -1.43 -23.93
C GLY A 18 -31.79 -0.83 -22.53
N ARG A 19 -30.77 -0.82 -21.65
CA ARG A 19 -30.80 -0.13 -20.35
C ARG A 19 -30.14 1.26 -20.35
N GLY A 20 -29.45 1.60 -21.42
CA GLY A 20 -28.65 2.80 -21.58
C GLY A 20 -27.17 2.49 -21.78
N VAL A 21 -26.40 3.55 -22.02
CA VAL A 21 -24.95 3.53 -22.20
C VAL A 21 -24.32 4.38 -21.12
N VAL A 22 -23.42 3.79 -20.32
CA VAL A 22 -22.57 4.52 -19.39
C VAL A 22 -21.42 5.13 -20.18
N VAL A 23 -21.33 6.46 -20.18
CA VAL A 23 -20.25 7.18 -20.87
C VAL A 23 -18.93 6.98 -20.13
N THR A 24 -17.90 6.48 -20.81
CA THR A 24 -16.56 6.23 -20.24
C THR A 24 -15.55 7.29 -20.66
N GLU A 25 -15.74 7.91 -21.82
CA GLU A 25 -14.87 8.95 -22.36
C GLU A 25 -15.71 9.96 -23.16
N VAL A 26 -15.36 11.24 -23.08
CA VAL A 26 -15.94 12.29 -23.93
C VAL A 26 -14.81 13.09 -24.55
N ARG A 27 -14.80 13.18 -25.88
CA ARG A 27 -13.89 14.03 -26.66
C ARG A 27 -14.71 15.11 -27.34
N SER A 28 -14.47 16.36 -26.96
CA SER A 28 -15.11 17.50 -27.59
C SER A 28 -14.09 18.27 -28.44
N ARG A 29 -14.48 18.62 -29.66
CA ARG A 29 -13.70 19.43 -30.59
C ARG A 29 -14.53 20.64 -31.00
N ALA A 30 -13.94 21.82 -30.91
CA ALA A 30 -14.55 23.07 -31.35
C ALA A 30 -13.54 23.87 -32.15
N ARG A 31 -13.96 24.46 -33.28
CA ARG A 31 -13.17 25.44 -34.03
C ARG A 31 -14.06 26.59 -34.48
N ARG A 32 -13.47 27.72 -34.91
CA ARG A 32 -14.26 28.86 -35.43
C ARG A 32 -14.76 28.63 -36.86
N ASP A 33 -14.09 27.76 -37.60
CA ASP A 33 -14.37 27.37 -38.98
C ASP A 33 -15.13 26.04 -39.09
N ARG A 34 -15.51 25.42 -37.97
CA ARG A 34 -16.18 24.12 -37.93
C ARG A 34 -17.19 24.07 -36.79
N SER A 35 -18.27 23.31 -36.99
CA SER A 35 -19.25 23.05 -35.94
C SER A 35 -18.61 22.37 -34.72
N PHE A 36 -19.22 22.58 -33.56
CA PHE A 36 -18.88 21.84 -32.36
C PHE A 36 -19.22 20.36 -32.56
N GLU A 37 -18.24 19.48 -32.32
CA GLU A 37 -18.38 18.02 -32.41
C GLU A 37 -18.07 17.42 -31.04
N ALA A 38 -18.92 16.50 -30.58
CA ALA A 38 -18.71 15.74 -29.36
C ALA A 38 -18.83 14.25 -29.66
N GLU A 39 -17.73 13.55 -29.50
CA GLU A 39 -17.65 12.09 -29.58
C GLU A 39 -17.62 11.53 -28.17
N PHE A 40 -18.25 10.38 -27.95
CA PHE A 40 -18.16 9.69 -26.67
C PHE A 40 -17.96 8.19 -26.88
N ALA A 41 -17.25 7.56 -25.94
CA ALA A 41 -17.21 6.12 -25.81
C ALA A 41 -18.02 5.73 -24.57
N GLY A 42 -18.57 4.52 -24.58
CA GLY A 42 -19.35 4.02 -23.46
C GLY A 42 -19.49 2.51 -23.47
N ILE A 43 -19.99 1.98 -22.37
CA ILE A 43 -20.33 0.56 -22.20
C ILE A 43 -21.84 0.44 -21.91
N PRO A 44 -22.48 -0.71 -22.21
CA PRO A 44 -23.85 -0.93 -21.80
C PRO A 44 -24.01 -0.80 -20.28
N ASP A 45 -25.12 -0.20 -19.85
CA ASP A 45 -25.48 -0.18 -18.43
C ASP A 45 -25.89 -1.58 -17.97
N SER A 46 -25.12 -2.17 -17.06
CA SER A 46 -25.28 -3.53 -16.57
C SER A 46 -25.01 -3.60 -15.08
N VAL A 47 -25.74 -4.48 -14.39
CA VAL A 47 -25.50 -4.80 -12.98
C VAL A 47 -24.32 -5.78 -12.84
N GLU A 48 -24.02 -6.54 -13.89
CA GLU A 48 -23.01 -7.60 -13.86
C GLU A 48 -21.58 -7.09 -14.02
N TYR A 49 -21.40 -5.98 -14.75
CA TYR A 49 -20.09 -5.41 -15.01
C TYR A 49 -20.16 -3.89 -15.06
N GLY A 50 -19.13 -3.24 -14.52
CA GLY A 50 -18.97 -1.79 -14.53
C GLY A 50 -17.67 -1.40 -15.20
N PHE A 51 -17.58 -0.13 -15.60
CA PHE A 51 -16.35 0.41 -16.18
C PHE A 51 -15.22 0.34 -15.15
N ARG A 52 -14.16 -0.40 -15.48
CA ARG A 52 -12.89 -0.38 -14.74
C ARG A 52 -11.79 0.09 -15.70
N PRO A 53 -11.25 1.30 -15.50
CA PRO A 53 -10.10 1.73 -16.29
C PRO A 53 -8.94 0.76 -16.06
N GLN A 54 -8.07 0.63 -17.07
CA GLN A 54 -6.84 -0.15 -16.89
C GLN A 54 -6.06 0.44 -15.70
N PRO A 55 -5.68 -0.38 -14.70
CA PRO A 55 -4.89 0.10 -13.58
C PRO A 55 -3.63 0.78 -14.09
N GLY A 56 -3.26 1.90 -13.47
CA GLY A 56 -1.96 2.50 -13.69
C GLY A 56 -0.82 1.54 -13.31
N ARG A 57 0.41 1.91 -13.65
CA ARG A 57 1.58 1.15 -13.19
C ARG A 57 1.61 1.13 -11.65
N ARG A 58 1.75 -0.07 -11.07
CA ARG A 58 1.88 -0.23 -9.62
C ARG A 58 3.07 0.59 -9.11
N PRO A 59 2.92 1.38 -8.03
CA PRO A 59 4.06 2.01 -7.38
C PRO A 59 5.05 0.95 -6.88
N VAL A 60 6.34 1.27 -6.94
CA VAL A 60 7.43 0.35 -6.57
C VAL A 60 8.28 0.99 -5.48
N MET A 61 8.45 0.28 -4.36
CA MET A 61 9.39 0.66 -3.30
C MET A 61 10.78 0.13 -3.66
N ALA A 62 11.67 1.03 -4.11
CA ALA A 62 13.04 0.68 -4.41
C ALA A 62 13.87 0.66 -3.12
N GLY A 63 14.17 -0.54 -2.61
CA GLY A 63 15.02 -0.74 -1.43
C GLY A 63 14.26 -0.81 -0.11
N THR A 64 14.93 -0.42 0.98
CA THR A 64 14.37 -0.49 2.34
C THR A 64 14.07 0.90 2.89
N LEU A 65 12.99 1.01 3.65
CA LEU A 65 12.60 2.23 4.36
C LEU A 65 12.78 2.05 5.87
N PRO A 66 13.28 3.06 6.60
CA PRO A 66 13.42 2.97 8.05
C PRO A 66 12.04 3.08 8.73
N ALA A 67 11.86 2.28 9.77
CA ALA A 67 10.68 2.26 10.63
C ALA A 67 11.10 1.96 12.07
N ARG A 68 10.19 2.19 13.04
CA ARG A 68 10.40 1.80 14.44
C ARG A 68 9.33 0.83 14.89
N VAL A 69 9.73 -0.18 15.65
CA VAL A 69 8.79 -1.13 16.24
C VAL A 69 7.89 -0.41 17.25
N THR A 70 6.59 -0.71 17.22
CA THR A 70 5.60 -0.10 18.12
C THR A 70 4.94 -1.15 19.00
N SER A 71 4.48 -0.73 20.18
CA SER A 71 3.67 -1.53 21.12
C SER A 71 2.51 -0.68 21.59
N THR A 72 1.36 -1.29 21.86
CA THR A 72 0.22 -0.61 22.51
C THR A 72 0.52 -0.14 23.94
N THR A 73 1.57 -0.69 24.56
CA THR A 73 1.98 -0.34 25.93
C THR A 73 3.14 0.64 25.91
N GLU A 74 3.05 1.71 26.68
CA GLU A 74 4.16 2.64 26.87
C GLU A 74 5.32 1.98 27.63
N ASN A 75 6.55 2.15 27.13
CA ASN A 75 7.77 1.59 27.73
C ASN A 75 7.66 0.07 27.99
N ASP A 76 7.12 -0.66 27.00
CA ASP A 76 6.98 -2.10 27.07
C ASP A 76 8.32 -2.78 27.31
N LEU A 77 8.39 -3.59 28.37
CA LEU A 77 9.58 -4.35 28.74
C LEU A 77 9.77 -5.57 27.81
N TYR A 78 8.74 -5.96 27.08
CA TYR A 78 8.74 -7.11 26.19
C TYR A 78 8.41 -6.70 24.74
N GLY A 79 8.72 -7.60 23.80
CA GLY A 79 8.36 -7.38 22.41
C GLY A 79 6.85 -7.57 22.19
N HIS A 80 6.21 -6.59 21.57
CA HIS A 80 4.81 -6.67 21.18
C HIS A 80 4.67 -7.45 19.87
N ILE A 81 4.36 -8.74 20.00
CA ILE A 81 4.20 -9.66 18.86
C ILE A 81 2.85 -10.37 18.88
N ASP A 82 2.38 -10.75 17.70
CA ASP A 82 1.21 -11.60 17.58
C ASP A 82 1.53 -13.10 17.76
N LYS A 83 0.51 -13.94 17.61
CA LYS A 83 0.63 -15.41 17.71
C LYS A 83 1.60 -16.02 16.70
N GLU A 84 1.95 -15.30 15.64
CA GLU A 84 2.86 -15.74 14.57
C GLU A 84 4.25 -15.07 14.69
N GLY A 85 4.47 -14.26 15.73
CA GLY A 85 5.74 -13.57 15.99
C GLY A 85 6.02 -12.40 15.04
N ARG A 86 4.96 -11.77 14.51
CA ARG A 86 5.02 -10.56 13.68
C ARG A 86 4.96 -9.31 14.56
N TYR A 87 5.45 -8.19 14.03
CA TYR A 87 5.54 -6.91 14.72
C TYR A 87 4.62 -5.86 14.10
N ARG A 88 4.29 -4.82 14.85
CA ARG A 88 3.80 -3.57 14.28
C ARG A 88 4.93 -2.54 14.25
N VAL A 89 4.91 -1.68 13.24
CA VAL A 89 5.96 -0.71 12.99
C VAL A 89 5.34 0.62 12.58
N ASN A 90 5.96 1.71 13.00
CA ASN A 90 5.67 3.04 12.49
C ASN A 90 6.73 3.40 11.45
N MET A 91 6.30 3.63 10.20
CA MET A 91 7.18 4.06 9.12
C MET A 91 7.60 5.51 9.37
N LEU A 92 8.90 5.82 9.31
CA LEU A 92 9.37 7.18 9.64
C LEU A 92 8.92 8.26 8.65
N PHE A 93 8.50 7.88 7.45
CA PHE A 93 7.93 8.83 6.47
C PHE A 93 6.45 9.12 6.74
N ASP A 94 5.76 8.28 7.53
CA ASP A 94 4.35 8.46 7.84
C ASP A 94 4.19 9.60 8.85
N ARG A 95 3.33 10.55 8.49
CA ARG A 95 3.05 11.76 9.28
C ARG A 95 1.63 11.76 9.83
N ALA A 96 0.83 10.75 9.54
CA ALA A 96 -0.49 10.63 10.10
C ALA A 96 -0.40 10.31 11.59
N GLU A 97 -1.36 10.84 12.35
CA GLU A 97 -1.52 10.50 13.76
C GLU A 97 -2.31 9.20 13.86
N TRP A 98 -1.73 8.24 14.58
CA TRP A 98 -2.30 6.92 14.80
C TRP A 98 -2.34 6.64 16.30
N GLU A 99 -3.27 5.79 16.71
CA GLU A 99 -3.19 5.20 18.04
C GLU A 99 -1.91 4.37 18.15
N ARG A 100 -1.20 4.53 19.26
CA ARG A 100 0.08 3.85 19.49
C ARG A 100 -0.09 2.34 19.35
N GLY A 101 0.79 1.72 18.58
CA GLY A 101 0.73 0.30 18.29
C GLY A 101 -0.32 -0.08 17.25
N PHE A 102 -0.92 0.86 16.51
CA PHE A 102 -1.83 0.61 15.38
C PHE A 102 -1.39 1.33 14.08
N GLU A 103 -0.12 1.72 13.99
CA GLU A 103 0.46 2.45 12.86
C GLU A 103 0.65 1.58 11.62
N SER A 104 0.71 0.27 11.78
CA SER A 104 0.77 -0.69 10.68
C SER A 104 -0.04 -1.95 10.95
N LEU A 105 -0.27 -2.70 9.87
CA LEU A 105 -0.60 -4.13 9.98
C LEU A 105 0.60 -4.92 10.52
N TRP A 106 0.37 -6.18 10.84
CA TRP A 106 1.40 -7.09 11.32
C TRP A 106 2.41 -7.41 10.21
N VAL A 107 3.69 -7.13 10.50
CA VAL A 107 4.82 -7.28 9.59
C VAL A 107 5.73 -8.39 10.08
N ARG A 108 6.07 -9.32 9.18
CA ARG A 108 6.99 -10.41 9.49
C ARG A 108 8.43 -9.93 9.61
N GLN A 109 9.23 -10.61 10.41
CA GLN A 109 10.66 -10.36 10.56
C GLN A 109 11.50 -11.39 9.83
N SER A 110 12.47 -10.93 9.03
CA SER A 110 13.55 -11.77 8.53
C SER A 110 14.43 -12.20 9.70
N ARG A 111 14.66 -13.51 9.84
CA ARG A 111 15.43 -14.09 10.94
C ARG A 111 16.66 -14.80 10.40
N PRO A 112 17.79 -14.82 11.14
CA PRO A 112 18.96 -15.59 10.74
C PRO A 112 18.69 -17.08 10.56
N TYR A 113 17.74 -17.64 11.33
CA TYR A 113 17.28 -19.01 11.18
C TYR A 113 15.78 -19.14 11.53
N ALA A 114 14.99 -19.61 10.57
CA ALA A 114 13.59 -19.95 10.74
C ALA A 114 13.31 -21.31 10.09
N GLY A 115 13.20 -22.37 10.91
CA GLY A 115 12.74 -23.69 10.51
C GLY A 115 11.37 -24.02 11.09
N ASP A 116 10.83 -25.17 10.72
CA ASP A 116 9.51 -25.64 11.16
C ASP A 116 9.45 -25.93 12.67
N THR A 117 10.48 -26.58 13.21
CA THR A 117 10.56 -26.94 14.65
C THR A 117 11.53 -26.06 15.45
N TYR A 118 12.58 -25.54 14.81
CA TYR A 118 13.66 -24.81 15.47
C TYR A 118 13.94 -23.49 14.74
N GLY A 119 14.40 -22.50 15.48
CA GLY A 119 14.78 -21.21 14.92
C GLY A 119 15.47 -20.32 15.93
N LEU A 120 15.93 -19.17 15.46
CA LEU A 120 16.50 -18.10 16.28
C LEU A 120 15.57 -16.90 16.26
N HIS A 121 14.96 -16.59 17.40
CA HIS A 121 14.11 -15.41 17.56
C HIS A 121 14.65 -14.53 18.68
N LEU A 122 15.05 -13.32 18.32
CA LEU A 122 15.47 -12.26 19.23
C LEU A 122 14.37 -11.17 19.20
N PRO A 123 13.47 -11.12 20.21
CA PRO A 123 12.35 -10.21 20.18
C PRO A 123 12.77 -8.73 20.16
N LEU A 124 12.17 -7.97 19.27
CA LEU A 124 12.38 -6.52 19.19
C LEU A 124 11.49 -5.79 20.18
N LEU A 125 12.09 -4.90 20.97
CA LEU A 125 11.37 -3.99 21.85
C LEU A 125 10.83 -2.78 21.07
N ALA A 126 9.81 -2.14 21.63
CA ALA A 126 9.28 -0.90 21.08
C ALA A 126 10.38 0.18 21.00
N GLY A 127 10.37 0.97 19.92
CA GLY A 127 11.39 1.99 19.64
C GLY A 127 12.59 1.51 18.85
N THR A 128 12.84 0.19 18.79
CA THR A 128 13.91 -0.41 17.98
C THR A 128 13.78 -0.01 16.51
N GLU A 129 14.86 0.53 15.91
CA GLU A 129 14.87 0.89 14.50
C GLU A 129 15.06 -0.35 13.61
N VAL A 130 14.26 -0.42 12.56
CA VAL A 130 14.23 -1.54 11.62
C VAL A 130 14.22 -1.05 10.18
N ALA A 131 14.86 -1.80 9.30
CA ALA A 131 14.79 -1.60 7.87
C ALA A 131 13.63 -2.44 7.30
N ILE A 132 12.63 -1.78 6.70
CA ILE A 132 11.50 -2.44 6.06
C ILE A 132 11.82 -2.65 4.57
N GLY A 133 11.91 -3.91 4.15
CA GLY A 133 11.93 -4.29 2.75
C GLY A 133 10.52 -4.59 2.22
N PHE A 134 10.39 -4.63 0.90
CA PHE A 134 9.13 -4.88 0.20
C PHE A 134 9.31 -6.02 -0.79
N GLU A 135 8.48 -7.07 -0.70
CA GLU A 135 8.55 -8.20 -1.63
C GLU A 135 8.34 -7.74 -3.06
N ASP A 136 9.29 -7.97 -3.98
CA ASP A 136 9.19 -7.52 -5.38
C ASP A 136 8.90 -6.00 -5.51
N GLY A 137 9.34 -5.22 -4.50
CA GLY A 137 9.05 -3.78 -4.40
C GLY A 137 7.58 -3.45 -4.20
N ASN A 138 6.73 -4.41 -3.83
CA ASN A 138 5.30 -4.22 -3.60
C ASN A 138 5.05 -3.50 -2.26
N PRO A 139 4.50 -2.27 -2.25
CA PRO A 139 4.22 -1.51 -1.02
C PRO A 139 3.32 -2.26 -0.03
N ASP A 140 2.43 -3.13 -0.53
CA ASP A 140 1.47 -3.87 0.29
C ASP A 140 2.07 -5.12 0.96
N ARG A 141 3.35 -5.43 0.70
CA ARG A 141 4.03 -6.60 1.24
C ARG A 141 5.32 -6.24 1.98
N PRO A 142 5.22 -5.45 3.06
CA PRO A 142 6.38 -5.11 3.87
C PRO A 142 6.86 -6.32 4.68
N TYR A 143 8.17 -6.35 4.95
CA TYR A 143 8.80 -7.24 5.93
C TYR A 143 9.99 -6.52 6.57
N ILE A 144 10.30 -6.85 7.83
CA ILE A 144 11.51 -6.34 8.48
C ILE A 144 12.69 -7.10 7.89
N ALA A 145 13.54 -6.42 7.13
CA ALA A 145 14.72 -6.98 6.48
C ALA A 145 15.91 -7.06 7.44
N GLY A 146 15.99 -6.13 8.39
CA GLY A 146 17.07 -6.06 9.37
C GLY A 146 16.76 -5.08 10.50
N VAL A 147 17.61 -5.11 11.52
CA VAL A 147 17.55 -4.24 12.71
C VAL A 147 18.76 -3.32 12.68
N LEU A 148 18.55 -2.04 12.99
CA LEU A 148 19.57 -1.01 12.88
C LEU A 148 19.80 -0.34 14.23
N HIS A 149 21.04 0.06 14.48
CA HIS A 149 21.38 1.02 15.52
C HIS A 149 21.42 2.43 14.92
N ASP A 150 21.21 3.44 15.74
CA ASP A 150 21.25 4.84 15.33
C ASP A 150 22.13 5.67 16.29
N SER A 151 22.30 6.95 16.05
CA SER A 151 23.16 7.80 16.89
C SER A 151 22.61 8.01 18.31
N ALA A 152 21.29 7.95 18.50
CA ALA A 152 20.64 8.04 19.80
C ALA A 152 20.59 6.68 20.52
N HIS A 153 20.58 5.59 19.77
CA HIS A 153 20.56 4.20 20.24
C HIS A 153 21.75 3.45 19.65
N PRO A 154 22.99 3.70 20.14
CA PRO A 154 24.18 3.05 19.62
C PRO A 154 24.22 1.56 19.99
N ASP A 155 25.02 0.81 19.25
CA ASP A 155 25.30 -0.59 19.57
C ASP A 155 25.94 -0.72 20.98
N LEU A 156 25.65 -1.84 21.64
CA LEU A 156 26.22 -2.19 22.94
C LEU A 156 27.70 -2.53 22.82
N VAL A 157 28.12 -3.11 21.69
CA VAL A 157 29.53 -3.43 21.42
C VAL A 157 30.12 -2.35 20.53
N THR A 158 31.09 -1.62 21.07
CA THR A 158 31.74 -0.48 20.43
C THR A 158 33.26 -0.61 20.52
N ILE A 159 34.00 0.31 19.89
CA ILE A 159 35.47 0.37 20.03
C ILE A 159 35.95 0.55 21.48
N LYS A 160 35.07 0.94 22.40
CA LYS A 160 35.41 1.07 23.83
C LYS A 160 35.43 -0.27 24.56
N ASN A 161 34.74 -1.29 24.04
CA ASN A 161 34.47 -2.56 24.74
C ASN A 161 34.41 -3.76 23.78
N TYR A 162 35.20 -3.74 22.70
CA TYR A 162 35.26 -4.83 21.72
C TYR A 162 36.18 -6.00 22.12
N ARG A 163 36.95 -5.85 23.21
CA ARG A 163 37.89 -6.85 23.73
C ARG A 163 37.32 -7.53 24.97
#